data_AF-A0ABD2QDD2-F1
#
_entry.id   AF-A0ABD2QDD2-F1
#
_cell.length_a   1.000
_cell.length_b   1.000
_cell.length_c   1.000
_cell.angle_alpha   90.00
_cell.angle_beta   90.00
_cell.angle_gamma   90.00
#
_symmetry.space_group_name_H-M   'P 1'
#
loop_
_entity.id
_entity.type
_entity.pdbx_description
1 polymer ?
#
loop_
_entity_poly.entity_id
_entity_poly.type
_entity_poly.pdbx_seq_one_letter_code
_entity_poly.pdbx_strand_id
1 'polypeptide(L)'
;MKSGRYSSALKCAYRLLEEEETCISNSSYSFLTESYAKLWTLKLNLLLKIGLIDLVAKELEHFDNDWFIQLFSHDNTVSSFLPFSLRIIHAVIPSMQGKTHESLDRLNKLNKIIDQILSTSLSIQGTRVWRARKLNVLEMILHVTTSASYFELALQTCFLMLAHLGAFAEDEDSEFIQKQRRNLIGKLGKLYLLMGQTVLSQKSFEKYLQLFDANSASYQLESLLCKTYAAVAHANYGLAVQLLEEALQIDPTNVTVRHNFSSAFLQGADEP
;
A
#
# COMPACT_ATOMS: atom_id res chain seq x y z
N MET A 1 20.09 12.72 6.53
CA MET A 1 20.97 11.67 5.93
C MET A 1 20.31 10.81 4.84
N LYS A 2 19.03 10.39 4.94
CA LYS A 2 18.39 9.54 3.90
C LYS A 2 18.14 10.27 2.56
N SER A 3 17.76 11.55 2.59
CA SER A 3 17.50 12.38 1.38
C SER A 3 18.71 12.49 0.43
N GLY A 4 19.93 12.59 0.98
CA GLY A 4 21.15 12.67 0.18
C GLY A 4 21.43 11.39 -0.63
N ARG A 5 21.11 10.21 -0.08
CA ARG A 5 21.30 8.92 -0.77
C ARG A 5 20.30 8.73 -1.92
N TYR A 6 19.04 9.13 -1.72
CA TYR A 6 18.03 9.11 -2.78
C TYR A 6 18.36 10.08 -3.91
N SER A 7 18.92 11.25 -3.59
CA SER A 7 19.34 12.24 -4.58
C SER A 7 20.47 11.72 -5.48
N SER A 8 21.46 11.03 -4.90
CA SER A 8 22.53 10.40 -5.68
C SER A 8 22.02 9.25 -6.55
N ALA A 9 21.16 8.38 -6.00
CA ALA A 9 20.54 7.29 -6.76
C ALA A 9 19.68 7.82 -7.92
N LEU A 10 18.97 8.92 -7.70
CA LEU A 10 18.15 9.57 -8.72
C LEU A 10 19.01 10.08 -9.88
N LYS A 11 20.16 10.71 -9.60
CA LYS A 11 21.11 11.14 -10.65
C LYS A 11 21.60 9.97 -11.50
N CYS A 12 21.89 8.81 -10.88
CA CYS A 12 22.27 7.61 -11.64
C CYS A 12 21.11 7.10 -12.50
N ALA A 13 19.88 7.09 -11.96
CA ALA A 13 18.69 6.66 -12.72
C ALA A 13 18.43 7.55 -13.95
N TYR A 14 18.62 8.86 -13.84
CA TYR A 14 18.52 9.77 -14.99
C TYR A 14 19.53 9.44 -16.09
N ARG A 15 20.81 9.24 -15.73
CA ARG A 15 21.84 8.89 -16.72
C ARG A 15 21.57 7.58 -17.44
N LEU A 16 21.13 6.55 -16.71
CA LEU A 16 20.78 5.27 -17.30
C LEU A 16 19.58 5.37 -18.25
N LEU A 17 18.61 6.24 -17.94
CA LEU A 17 17.49 6.50 -18.84
C LEU A 17 17.94 7.24 -20.10
N GLU A 18 18.81 8.25 -19.99
CA GLU A 18 19.39 8.94 -21.14
C GLU A 18 20.18 7.98 -22.04
N GLU A 19 20.99 7.08 -21.46
CA GLU A 19 21.73 6.05 -22.19
C GLU A 19 20.78 5.08 -22.93
N GLU A 20 19.70 4.64 -22.29
CA GLU A 20 18.69 3.78 -22.94
C GLU A 20 17.92 4.51 -24.05
N GLU A 21 17.52 5.77 -23.83
CA GLU A 21 16.84 6.59 -24.85
C GLU A 21 17.72 6.81 -26.09
N THR A 22 19.01 7.08 -25.90
CA THR A 22 19.95 7.18 -27.03
C THR A 22 20.11 5.86 -27.76
N CYS A 23 20.17 4.72 -27.05
CA CYS A 23 20.21 3.39 -27.66
C CYS A 23 18.94 3.09 -28.46
N ILE A 24 17.76 3.41 -27.91
CA ILE A 24 16.46 3.21 -28.55
C ILE A 24 16.35 4.07 -29.81
N SER A 25 16.75 5.34 -29.75
CA SER A 25 16.69 6.26 -30.90
C SER A 25 17.53 5.81 -32.10
N ASN A 26 18.57 5.01 -31.85
CA ASN A 26 19.46 4.44 -32.86
C ASN A 26 18.98 3.06 -33.38
N SER A 27 17.86 2.54 -32.88
CA SER A 27 17.31 1.23 -33.23
C SER A 27 15.87 1.35 -33.69
N SER A 28 15.46 0.63 -34.74
CA SER A 28 14.09 0.70 -35.30
C SER A 28 13.00 0.01 -34.45
N TYR A 29 13.25 -0.20 -33.15
CA TYR A 29 12.35 -0.92 -32.23
C TYR A 29 11.34 0.01 -31.55
N SER A 30 10.24 -0.57 -31.06
CA SER A 30 9.23 0.15 -30.29
C SER A 30 9.83 0.80 -29.04
N PHE A 31 9.36 2.01 -28.73
CA PHE A 31 9.87 2.89 -27.67
C PHE A 31 9.86 2.28 -26.24
N LEU A 32 9.15 1.18 -26.00
CA LEU A 32 8.90 0.66 -24.67
C LEU A 32 9.47 -0.76 -24.51
N THR A 33 10.69 -0.86 -23.96
CA THR A 33 11.28 -2.13 -23.52
C THR A 33 10.97 -2.39 -22.03
N GLU A 34 11.04 -3.65 -21.60
CA GLU A 34 10.86 -4.00 -20.18
C GLU A 34 11.93 -3.35 -19.27
N SER A 35 13.17 -3.28 -19.75
CA SER A 35 14.29 -2.63 -19.04
C SER A 35 14.04 -1.14 -18.85
N TYR A 36 13.62 -0.45 -19.92
CA TYR A 36 13.27 0.96 -19.88
C TYR A 36 12.14 1.24 -18.89
N ALA A 37 11.07 0.44 -18.92
CA ALA A 37 9.95 0.59 -17.98
C ALA A 37 10.35 0.33 -16.50
N LYS A 38 11.30 -0.57 -16.25
CA LYS A 38 11.87 -0.80 -14.91
C LYS A 38 12.70 0.39 -14.42
N LEU A 39 13.50 1.01 -15.28
CA LEU A 39 14.27 2.22 -14.94
C LEU A 39 13.34 3.40 -14.62
N TRP A 40 12.27 3.58 -15.41
CA TRP A 40 11.23 4.55 -15.10
C TRP A 40 10.55 4.30 -13.77
N THR A 41 10.20 3.04 -13.49
CA THR A 41 9.64 2.65 -12.19
C THR A 41 10.59 3.02 -11.05
N LEU A 42 11.90 2.80 -11.20
CA LEU A 42 12.91 3.18 -10.22
C LEU A 42 12.97 4.70 -10.02
N LYS A 43 13.06 5.48 -11.10
CA LYS A 43 13.09 6.95 -11.08
C LYS A 43 11.88 7.51 -10.32
N LEU A 44 10.66 7.07 -10.66
CA LEU A 44 9.44 7.57 -10.04
C LEU A 44 9.33 7.18 -8.55
N ASN A 45 9.75 5.97 -8.18
CA ASN A 45 9.83 5.59 -6.77
C ASN A 45 10.81 6.46 -5.98
N LEU A 46 11.97 6.80 -6.54
CA LEU A 46 12.95 7.67 -5.88
C LEU A 46 12.38 9.08 -5.68
N LEU A 47 11.70 9.63 -6.69
CA LEU A 47 11.04 10.93 -6.59
C LEU A 47 9.95 10.93 -5.51
N LEU A 48 9.12 9.87 -5.45
CA LEU A 48 8.13 9.68 -4.39
C LEU A 48 8.77 9.64 -2.99
N LYS A 49 9.92 8.98 -2.83
CA LYS A 49 10.65 8.94 -1.54
C LYS A 49 11.24 10.30 -1.13
N ILE A 50 11.51 11.18 -2.10
CA ILE A 50 11.96 12.55 -1.84
C ILE A 50 10.76 13.48 -1.54
N GLY A 51 9.55 13.10 -1.97
CA GLY A 51 8.32 13.88 -1.80
C GLY A 51 7.99 14.78 -2.99
N LEU A 52 8.61 14.57 -4.15
CA LEU A 52 8.39 15.38 -5.37
C LEU A 52 7.18 14.88 -6.17
N ILE A 53 5.99 14.94 -5.58
CA ILE A 53 4.76 14.34 -6.14
C ILE A 53 4.37 14.99 -7.48
N ASP A 54 4.45 16.31 -7.60
CA ASP A 54 4.07 17.01 -8.84
C ASP A 54 5.00 16.69 -10.01
N LEU A 55 6.28 16.51 -9.71
CA LEU A 55 7.25 16.06 -10.72
C LEU A 55 6.92 14.64 -11.18
N VAL A 56 6.56 13.73 -10.26
CA VAL A 56 6.13 12.37 -10.64
C VAL A 56 4.89 12.41 -11.54
N ALA A 57 3.91 13.26 -11.22
CA ALA A 57 2.71 13.41 -12.05
C ALA A 57 3.06 13.88 -13.47
N LYS A 58 3.90 14.92 -13.59
CA LYS A 58 4.38 15.43 -14.88
C LYS A 58 5.16 14.38 -15.67
N GLU A 59 6.02 13.63 -14.99
CA GLU A 59 6.82 12.57 -15.61
C GLU A 59 5.95 11.43 -16.15
N LEU A 60 4.82 11.13 -15.49
CA LEU A 60 3.85 10.13 -15.96
C LEU A 60 3.07 10.57 -17.21
N GLU A 61 3.01 11.86 -17.54
CA GLU A 61 2.36 12.36 -18.76
C GLU A 61 3.06 11.89 -20.05
N HIS A 62 4.33 11.44 -19.95
CA HIS A 62 5.06 10.85 -21.08
C HIS A 62 4.54 9.46 -21.48
N PHE A 63 3.75 8.81 -20.63
CA PHE A 63 3.18 7.50 -20.88
C PHE A 63 1.75 7.64 -21.41
N ASP A 64 1.42 6.85 -22.42
CA ASP A 64 0.03 6.70 -22.84
C ASP A 64 -0.78 6.02 -21.73
N ASN A 65 -1.94 6.58 -21.39
CA ASN A 65 -2.84 6.02 -20.38
C ASN A 65 -3.29 4.60 -20.73
N ASP A 66 -3.39 4.29 -22.03
CA ASP A 66 -3.82 2.97 -22.49
C ASP A 66 -2.77 1.89 -22.17
N TRP A 67 -1.49 2.23 -22.07
CA TRP A 67 -0.44 1.26 -21.75
C TRP A 67 -0.60 0.67 -20.33
N PHE A 68 -1.21 1.41 -19.41
CA PHE A 68 -1.42 0.95 -18.03
C PHE A 68 -2.53 -0.07 -17.89
N ILE A 69 -3.42 -0.17 -18.89
CA ILE A 69 -4.52 -1.13 -18.93
C ILE A 69 -4.29 -2.26 -19.95
N GLN A 70 -3.46 -2.03 -20.97
CA GLN A 70 -3.14 -3.03 -21.99
C GLN A 70 -2.43 -4.26 -21.40
N LEU A 71 -2.84 -5.43 -21.85
CA LEU A 71 -2.20 -6.70 -21.56
C LEU A 71 -2.06 -7.46 -22.88
N PHE A 72 -0.87 -7.95 -23.16
CA PHE A 72 -0.58 -8.76 -24.34
C PHE A 72 -0.68 -10.23 -23.96
N SER A 73 -1.40 -11.04 -24.75
CA SER A 73 -1.37 -12.49 -24.59
C SER A 73 -0.46 -13.11 -25.65
N HIS A 74 0.67 -13.68 -25.22
CA HIS A 74 1.47 -14.58 -26.07
C HIS A 74 1.63 -15.92 -25.35
N ASP A 75 1.34 -17.01 -26.05
CA ASP A 75 1.51 -18.39 -25.59
C ASP A 75 0.90 -18.67 -24.19
N ASN A 76 -0.36 -18.28 -23.98
CA ASN A 76 -1.07 -18.40 -22.70
C ASN A 76 -0.41 -17.63 -21.52
N THR A 77 0.56 -16.74 -21.80
CA THR A 77 1.10 -15.80 -20.83
C THR A 77 0.53 -14.40 -21.10
N VAL A 78 -0.16 -13.87 -20.09
CA VAL A 78 -0.60 -12.48 -20.09
C VAL A 78 0.59 -11.61 -19.66
N SER A 79 1.23 -10.93 -20.59
CA SER A 79 2.41 -10.09 -20.39
C SER A 79 2.12 -8.61 -20.65
N SER A 80 2.96 -7.75 -20.09
CA SER A 80 2.92 -6.31 -20.29
C SER A 80 4.34 -5.79 -20.15
N PHE A 81 4.73 -4.88 -21.04
CA PHE A 81 6.02 -4.19 -20.93
C PHE A 81 6.08 -3.30 -19.68
N LEU A 82 4.93 -2.80 -19.20
CA LEU A 82 4.87 -2.02 -17.97
C LEU A 82 4.84 -2.92 -16.72
N PRO A 83 5.78 -2.73 -15.78
CA PRO A 83 5.74 -3.36 -14.47
C PRO A 83 4.44 -3.04 -13.72
N PHE A 84 3.91 -4.00 -12.98
CA PHE A 84 2.69 -3.79 -12.21
C PHE A 84 2.83 -2.66 -11.16
N SER A 85 4.01 -2.52 -10.57
CA SER A 85 4.33 -1.41 -9.64
C SER A 85 4.18 -0.04 -10.29
N LEU A 86 4.55 0.11 -11.56
CA LEU A 86 4.38 1.35 -12.31
C LEU A 86 2.89 1.68 -12.51
N ARG A 87 2.06 0.67 -12.77
CA ARG A 87 0.59 0.83 -12.84
C ARG A 87 -0.01 1.32 -11.54
N ILE A 88 0.46 0.78 -10.41
CA ILE A 88 0.04 1.26 -9.08
C ILE A 88 0.44 2.71 -8.86
N ILE A 89 1.67 3.10 -9.20
CA ILE A 89 2.14 4.48 -9.08
C ILE A 89 1.24 5.41 -9.89
N HIS A 90 1.02 5.12 -11.17
CA HIS A 90 0.14 5.91 -12.04
C HIS A 90 -1.29 6.02 -11.47
N ALA A 91 -1.82 4.96 -10.88
CA ALA A 91 -3.15 4.96 -10.30
C ALA A 91 -3.26 5.74 -8.99
N VAL A 92 -2.21 5.79 -8.16
CA VAL A 92 -2.24 6.42 -6.82
C VAL A 92 -1.88 7.91 -6.84
N ILE A 93 -1.01 8.35 -7.76
CA ILE A 93 -0.53 9.74 -7.83
C ILE A 93 -1.64 10.80 -7.81
N PRO A 94 -2.77 10.64 -8.54
CA PRO A 94 -3.84 11.63 -8.49
C PRO A 94 -4.38 11.87 -7.08
N SER A 95 -4.48 10.84 -6.23
CA SER A 95 -4.94 11.00 -4.84
C SER A 95 -3.97 11.86 -4.02
N MET A 96 -2.67 11.76 -4.27
CA MET A 96 -1.66 12.57 -3.61
C MET A 96 -1.69 14.05 -4.05
N GLN A 97 -2.37 14.35 -5.18
CA GLN A 97 -2.65 15.70 -5.66
C GLN A 97 -4.08 16.17 -5.32
N GLY A 98 -4.79 15.46 -4.44
CA GLY A 98 -6.17 15.77 -4.06
C GLY A 98 -7.24 15.31 -5.08
N LYS A 99 -6.84 14.67 -6.18
CA LYS A 99 -7.75 14.12 -7.21
C LYS A 99 -8.17 12.69 -6.86
N THR A 100 -8.83 12.53 -5.71
CA THR A 100 -9.23 11.22 -5.17
C THR A 100 -10.07 10.40 -6.16
N HIS A 101 -11.06 11.01 -6.82
CA HIS A 101 -11.94 10.31 -7.77
C HIS A 101 -11.17 9.71 -8.95
N GLU A 102 -10.20 10.44 -9.49
CA GLU A 102 -9.37 9.98 -10.59
C GLU A 102 -8.51 8.78 -10.17
N SER A 103 -7.95 8.82 -8.96
CA SER A 103 -7.18 7.71 -8.41
C SER A 103 -8.04 6.46 -8.23
N LEU A 104 -9.24 6.62 -7.66
CA LEU A 104 -10.17 5.51 -7.47
C LEU A 104 -10.66 4.92 -8.80
N ASP A 105 -10.91 5.74 -9.82
CA ASP A 105 -11.27 5.25 -11.16
C ASP A 105 -10.14 4.40 -11.77
N ARG A 106 -8.89 4.89 -11.72
CA ARG A 106 -7.72 4.14 -12.21
C ARG A 106 -7.52 2.83 -11.44
N LEU A 107 -7.61 2.84 -10.12
CA LEU A 107 -7.48 1.64 -9.28
C LEU A 107 -8.61 0.62 -9.54
N ASN A 108 -9.85 1.09 -9.71
CA ASN A 108 -10.98 0.21 -10.03
C ASN A 108 -10.86 -0.40 -11.43
N LYS A 109 -10.36 0.35 -12.42
CA LYS A 109 -10.03 -0.18 -13.75
C LYS A 109 -8.99 -1.29 -13.66
N LEU A 110 -7.90 -1.07 -12.90
CA LEU A 110 -6.90 -2.11 -12.65
C LEU A 110 -7.49 -3.34 -11.95
N ASN A 111 -8.35 -3.14 -10.95
CA ASN A 111 -9.00 -4.26 -10.26
C ASN A 111 -9.87 -5.11 -11.21
N LYS A 112 -10.67 -4.46 -12.08
CA LYS A 112 -11.48 -5.14 -13.11
C LYS A 112 -10.62 -5.96 -14.08
N ILE A 113 -9.48 -5.41 -14.49
CA ILE A 113 -8.53 -6.10 -15.38
C ILE A 113 -7.95 -7.34 -14.69
N ILE A 114 -7.60 -7.23 -13.39
CA ILE A 114 -7.11 -8.39 -12.63
C ILE A 114 -8.20 -9.46 -12.50
N ASP A 115 -9.46 -9.06 -12.30
CA ASP A 115 -10.59 -10.00 -12.27
C ASP A 115 -10.75 -10.73 -13.61
N GLN A 116 -10.63 -10.02 -14.73
CA GLN A 116 -10.62 -10.64 -16.07
C GLN A 116 -9.48 -11.65 -16.20
N ILE A 117 -8.27 -11.31 -15.78
CA ILE A 117 -7.12 -12.22 -15.83
C ILE A 117 -7.35 -13.46 -14.95
N LEU A 118 -7.83 -13.27 -13.72
CA LEU A 118 -8.10 -14.37 -12.80
C LEU A 118 -9.24 -15.28 -13.27
N SER A 119 -10.12 -14.79 -14.15
CA SER A 119 -11.14 -15.61 -14.79
C SER A 119 -10.61 -16.50 -15.92
N THR A 120 -9.40 -16.25 -16.40
CA THR A 120 -8.73 -17.10 -17.41
C THR A 120 -8.04 -18.30 -16.77
N SER A 121 -7.76 -19.34 -17.57
CA SER A 121 -7.00 -20.50 -17.10
C SER A 121 -5.52 -20.15 -16.96
N LEU A 122 -5.10 -19.83 -15.74
CA LEU A 122 -3.72 -19.57 -15.38
C LEU A 122 -3.09 -20.79 -14.71
N SER A 123 -1.77 -20.89 -14.78
CA SER A 123 -1.03 -21.80 -13.91
C SER A 123 -1.23 -21.45 -12.43
N ILE A 124 -1.04 -22.40 -11.52
CA ILE A 124 -1.16 -22.19 -10.07
C ILE A 124 -0.29 -21.00 -9.63
N GLN A 125 0.96 -20.92 -10.11
CA GLN A 125 1.85 -19.80 -9.78
C GLN A 125 1.37 -18.48 -10.37
N GLY A 126 0.85 -18.48 -11.60
CA GLY A 126 0.24 -17.30 -12.22
C GLY A 126 -0.94 -16.78 -11.40
N THR A 127 -1.83 -17.68 -10.98
CA THR A 127 -2.97 -17.35 -10.12
C THR A 127 -2.51 -16.73 -8.80
N ARG A 128 -1.50 -17.30 -8.13
CA ARG A 128 -0.97 -16.77 -6.86
C ARG A 128 -0.42 -15.35 -7.04
N VAL A 129 0.34 -15.10 -8.10
CA VAL A 129 0.89 -13.77 -8.43
C VAL A 129 -0.23 -12.75 -8.66
N TRP A 130 -1.25 -13.09 -9.46
CA TRP A 130 -2.34 -12.17 -9.77
C TRP A 130 -3.27 -11.93 -8.58
N ARG A 131 -3.51 -12.93 -7.72
CA ARG A 131 -4.26 -12.73 -6.49
C ARG A 131 -3.51 -11.83 -5.49
N ALA A 132 -2.18 -11.94 -5.41
CA ALA A 132 -1.36 -11.03 -4.60
C ALA A 132 -1.37 -9.59 -5.16
N ARG A 133 -1.34 -9.43 -6.49
CA ARG A 133 -1.52 -8.13 -7.16
C ARG A 133 -2.88 -7.51 -6.88
N LYS A 134 -3.95 -8.32 -6.84
CA LYS A 134 -5.30 -7.86 -6.46
C LYS A 134 -5.32 -7.32 -5.03
N LEU A 135 -4.72 -8.03 -4.09
CA LEU A 135 -4.60 -7.54 -2.70
C LEU A 135 -3.88 -6.18 -2.64
N ASN A 136 -2.80 -6.01 -3.40
CA ASN A 136 -2.10 -4.72 -3.45
C ASN A 136 -2.98 -3.59 -4.01
N VAL A 137 -3.81 -3.82 -5.03
CA VAL A 137 -4.74 -2.80 -5.56
C VAL A 137 -5.80 -2.45 -4.53
N LEU A 138 -6.42 -3.46 -3.91
CA LEU A 138 -7.44 -3.25 -2.88
C LEU A 138 -6.87 -2.51 -1.66
N GLU A 139 -5.63 -2.80 -1.28
CA GLU A 139 -4.91 -2.08 -0.24
C GLU A 139 -4.71 -0.60 -0.60
N MET A 140 -4.41 -0.28 -1.85
CA MET A 140 -4.31 1.12 -2.31
C MET A 140 -5.68 1.80 -2.32
N ILE A 141 -6.74 1.12 -2.73
CA ILE A 141 -8.12 1.65 -2.65
C ILE A 141 -8.48 1.94 -1.19
N LEU A 142 -8.19 1.02 -0.28
CA LEU A 142 -8.40 1.20 1.15
C LEU A 142 -7.66 2.42 1.70
N HIS A 143 -6.40 2.61 1.30
CA HIS A 143 -5.62 3.77 1.71
C HIS A 143 -6.23 5.09 1.19
N VAL A 144 -6.53 5.17 -0.11
CA VAL A 144 -7.11 6.37 -0.76
C VAL A 144 -8.49 6.71 -0.18
N THR A 145 -9.33 5.71 0.08
CA THR A 145 -10.66 5.92 0.67
C THR A 145 -10.58 6.34 2.13
N THR A 146 -9.65 5.76 2.91
CA THR A 146 -9.44 6.15 4.30
C THR A 146 -8.91 7.58 4.42
N SER A 147 -7.94 7.97 3.59
CA SER A 147 -7.37 9.33 3.60
C SER A 147 -8.38 10.39 3.15
N ALA A 148 -9.29 10.04 2.23
CA ALA A 148 -10.40 10.90 1.81
C ALA A 148 -11.64 10.83 2.71
N SER A 149 -11.56 10.12 3.85
CA SER A 149 -12.68 9.92 4.78
C SER A 149 -13.94 9.26 4.18
N TYR A 150 -13.78 8.51 3.09
CA TYR A 150 -14.83 7.67 2.50
C TYR A 150 -14.93 6.33 3.25
N PHE A 151 -15.27 6.39 4.54
CA PHE A 151 -15.16 5.23 5.45
C PHE A 151 -16.08 4.07 5.09
N GLU A 152 -17.26 4.34 4.51
CA GLU A 152 -18.14 3.27 4.04
C GLU A 152 -17.49 2.47 2.89
N LEU A 153 -16.87 3.16 1.93
CA LEU A 153 -16.17 2.50 0.82
C LEU A 153 -14.89 1.80 1.30
N ALA A 154 -14.18 2.39 2.27
CA ALA A 154 -13.05 1.74 2.94
C ALA A 154 -13.48 0.43 3.62
N LEU A 155 -14.62 0.43 4.31
CA LEU A 155 -15.17 -0.74 4.99
C LEU A 155 -15.57 -1.83 3.98
N GLN A 156 -16.25 -1.45 2.90
CA GLN A 156 -16.58 -2.35 1.78
C GLN A 156 -15.31 -2.97 1.17
N THR A 157 -14.26 -2.17 1.00
CA THR A 157 -12.97 -2.64 0.48
C THR A 157 -12.33 -3.66 1.43
N CYS A 158 -12.37 -3.43 2.74
CA CYS A 158 -11.90 -4.41 3.73
C CYS A 158 -12.65 -5.74 3.63
N PHE A 159 -13.97 -5.73 3.48
CA PHE A 159 -14.75 -6.95 3.32
C PHE A 159 -14.44 -7.67 2.00
N LEU A 160 -14.25 -6.93 0.91
CA LEU A 160 -13.83 -7.49 -0.37
C LEU A 160 -12.46 -8.17 -0.26
N MET A 161 -11.51 -7.57 0.47
CA MET A 161 -10.20 -8.16 0.74
C MET A 161 -10.31 -9.44 1.58
N LEU A 162 -11.15 -9.46 2.62
CA LEU A 162 -11.40 -10.67 3.42
C LEU A 162 -12.00 -11.80 2.58
N ALA A 163 -12.99 -11.49 1.74
CA ALA A 163 -13.59 -12.45 0.83
C ALA A 163 -12.55 -13.00 -0.17
N HIS A 164 -11.72 -12.12 -0.73
CA HIS A 164 -10.65 -12.51 -1.65
C HIS A 164 -9.59 -13.39 -0.96
N LEU A 165 -9.23 -13.11 0.30
CA LEU A 165 -8.35 -13.97 1.10
C LEU A 165 -8.99 -15.33 1.41
N GLY A 166 -10.29 -15.37 1.67
CA GLY A 166 -11.04 -16.62 1.89
C GLY A 166 -11.07 -17.55 0.68
N ALA A 167 -10.94 -17.01 -0.54
CA ALA A 167 -10.86 -17.80 -1.76
C ALA A 167 -9.53 -18.57 -1.95
N PHE A 168 -8.54 -18.38 -1.06
CA PHE A 168 -7.28 -19.13 -1.05
C PHE A 168 -7.39 -20.41 -0.21
N ALA A 169 -8.37 -21.28 -0.48
CA ALA A 169 -8.62 -22.48 0.32
C ALA A 169 -7.41 -23.44 0.41
N GLU A 170 -6.60 -23.53 -0.64
CA GLU A 170 -5.40 -24.40 -0.68
C GLU A 170 -4.19 -23.82 0.06
N ASP A 171 -4.19 -22.51 0.32
CA ASP A 171 -3.09 -21.75 0.93
C ASP A 171 -3.52 -21.13 2.28
N GLU A 172 -4.63 -21.59 2.89
CA GLU A 172 -5.20 -20.92 4.07
C GLU A 172 -4.25 -20.96 5.28
N ASP A 173 -3.46 -22.02 5.41
CA ASP A 173 -2.42 -22.15 6.44
C ASP A 173 -1.12 -21.42 6.09
N SER A 174 -1.05 -20.78 4.91
CA SER A 174 0.12 -19.99 4.55
C SER A 174 0.31 -18.82 5.52
N GLU A 175 1.51 -18.70 6.07
CA GLU A 175 1.89 -17.58 6.93
C GLU A 175 1.58 -16.22 6.28
N PHE A 176 1.73 -16.15 4.95
CA PHE A 176 1.38 -14.96 4.17
C PHE A 176 -0.11 -14.62 4.29
N ILE A 177 -1.01 -15.57 4.03
CA ILE A 177 -2.46 -15.35 4.09
C ILE A 177 -2.91 -15.01 5.50
N GLN A 178 -2.39 -15.73 6.50
CA GLN A 178 -2.69 -15.46 7.91
C GLN A 178 -2.22 -14.07 8.33
N LYS A 179 -1.03 -13.65 7.90
CA LYS A 179 -0.52 -12.29 8.15
C LYS A 179 -1.41 -11.23 7.50
N GLN A 180 -1.85 -11.42 6.27
CA GLN A 180 -2.77 -10.48 5.60
C GLN A 180 -4.12 -10.40 6.32
N ARG A 181 -4.68 -11.54 6.72
CA ARG A 181 -5.94 -11.62 7.47
C ARG A 181 -5.82 -10.91 8.83
N ARG A 182 -4.74 -11.16 9.59
CA ARG A 182 -4.44 -10.44 10.84
C ARG A 182 -4.40 -8.93 10.62
N ASN A 183 -3.58 -8.48 9.67
CA ASN A 183 -3.42 -7.04 9.38
C ASN A 183 -4.75 -6.37 9.03
N LEU A 184 -5.62 -7.06 8.29
CA LEU A 184 -6.92 -6.54 7.87
C LEU A 184 -7.91 -6.41 9.03
N ILE A 185 -7.91 -7.35 9.97
CA ILE A 185 -8.72 -7.27 11.19
C ILE A 185 -8.25 -6.09 12.07
N GLY A 186 -6.94 -5.90 12.20
CA GLY A 186 -6.38 -4.73 12.89
C GLY A 186 -6.79 -3.40 12.22
N LYS A 187 -6.79 -3.34 10.88
CA LYS A 187 -7.27 -2.17 10.12
C LYS A 187 -8.76 -1.91 10.30
N LEU A 188 -9.59 -2.96 10.37
CA LEU A 188 -11.01 -2.80 10.69
C LEU A 188 -11.21 -2.13 12.05
N GLY A 189 -10.43 -2.52 13.07
CA GLY A 189 -10.47 -1.85 14.38
C GLY A 189 -10.21 -0.35 14.27
N LYS A 190 -9.12 0.03 13.58
CA LYS A 190 -8.79 1.44 13.33
C LYS A 190 -9.87 2.18 12.54
N LEU A 191 -10.44 1.55 11.52
CA LEU A 191 -11.49 2.15 10.70
C LEU A 191 -12.76 2.40 11.52
N TYR A 192 -13.15 1.45 12.37
CA TYR A 192 -14.27 1.64 13.29
C TYR A 192 -14.02 2.79 14.28
N LEU A 193 -12.78 3.00 14.77
CA LEU A 193 -12.46 4.20 15.56
C LEU A 193 -12.68 5.49 14.77
N LEU A 194 -12.20 5.55 13.52
CA LEU A 194 -12.38 6.73 12.66
C LEU A 194 -13.86 7.03 12.39
N MET A 195 -14.71 6.01 12.42
CA MET A 195 -16.17 6.12 12.30
C MET A 195 -16.88 6.38 13.65
N GLY A 196 -16.16 6.47 14.77
CA GLY A 196 -16.75 6.61 16.10
C GLY A 196 -17.40 5.34 16.67
N GLN A 197 -17.24 4.19 16.00
CA GLN A 197 -17.83 2.91 16.39
C GLN A 197 -16.94 2.17 17.41
N THR A 198 -16.81 2.72 18.62
CA THR A 198 -15.91 2.22 19.67
C THR A 198 -16.13 0.75 20.03
N VAL A 199 -17.39 0.30 20.14
CA VAL A 199 -17.74 -1.09 20.45
C VAL A 199 -17.27 -2.06 19.37
N LEU A 200 -17.44 -1.68 18.10
CA LEU A 200 -17.02 -2.53 16.96
C LEU A 200 -15.50 -2.51 16.81
N SER A 201 -14.86 -1.37 17.06
CA SER A 201 -13.41 -1.28 17.14
C SER A 201 -12.86 -2.23 18.20
N GLN A 202 -13.39 -2.18 19.42
CA GLN A 202 -12.92 -3.04 20.52
C GLN A 202 -13.04 -4.52 20.15
N LYS A 203 -14.20 -4.95 19.63
CA LYS A 203 -14.41 -6.33 19.17
C LYS A 203 -13.42 -6.73 18.07
N SER A 204 -13.09 -5.82 17.15
CA SER A 204 -12.08 -6.06 16.12
C SER A 204 -10.68 -6.20 16.70
N PHE A 205 -10.29 -5.35 17.65
CA PHE A 205 -8.98 -5.45 18.32
C PHE A 205 -8.86 -6.70 19.19
N GLU A 206 -9.92 -7.10 19.89
CA GLU A 206 -9.94 -8.38 20.62
C GLU A 206 -9.70 -9.56 19.68
N LYS A 207 -10.41 -9.62 18.54
CA LYS A 207 -10.18 -10.63 17.50
C LYS A 207 -8.79 -10.56 16.90
N TYR A 208 -8.24 -9.36 16.71
CA TYR A 208 -6.89 -9.17 16.20
C TYR A 208 -5.84 -9.74 17.17
N LEU A 209 -5.97 -9.43 18.46
CA LEU A 209 -5.03 -9.87 19.49
C LEU A 209 -5.08 -11.37 19.74
N GLN A 210 -6.25 -12.01 19.57
CA GLN A 210 -6.40 -13.48 19.63
C GLN A 210 -5.57 -14.23 18.57
N LEU A 211 -5.07 -13.52 17.53
CA LEU A 211 -4.27 -14.12 16.46
C LEU A 211 -2.76 -14.08 16.76
N PHE A 212 -2.37 -13.64 17.95
CA PHE A 212 -1.00 -13.67 18.46
C PHE A 212 -0.93 -14.61 19.66
N ASP A 213 0.27 -15.17 19.88
CA ASP A 213 0.55 -15.89 21.12
C ASP A 213 0.53 -14.88 22.30
N ALA A 214 -0.37 -15.09 23.26
CA ALA A 214 -0.59 -14.21 24.40
C ALA A 214 0.68 -13.95 25.24
N ASN A 215 1.64 -14.87 25.21
CA ASN A 215 2.91 -14.73 25.94
C ASN A 215 4.03 -14.10 25.10
N SER A 216 3.78 -13.78 23.84
CA SER A 216 4.80 -13.22 22.94
C SER A 216 4.98 -11.71 23.14
N ALA A 217 6.22 -11.24 22.94
CA ALA A 217 6.51 -9.80 22.87
C ALA A 217 5.67 -9.10 21.79
N SER A 218 5.39 -9.78 20.68
CA SER A 218 4.51 -9.29 19.61
C SER A 218 3.09 -9.02 20.11
N TYR A 219 2.50 -9.91 20.91
CA TYR A 219 1.17 -9.68 21.50
C TYR A 219 1.17 -8.46 22.42
N GLN A 220 2.17 -8.35 23.29
CA GLN A 220 2.29 -7.23 24.23
C GLN A 220 2.37 -5.89 23.46
N LEU A 221 3.23 -5.84 22.43
CA LEU A 221 3.41 -4.67 21.58
C LEU A 221 2.12 -4.28 20.85
N GLU A 222 1.45 -5.25 20.22
CA GLU A 222 0.21 -5.00 19.47
C GLU A 222 -0.95 -4.62 20.40
N SER A 223 -0.99 -5.15 21.62
CA SER A 223 -1.95 -4.76 22.66
C SER A 223 -1.79 -3.30 23.06
N LEU A 224 -0.55 -2.86 23.30
CA LEU A 224 -0.24 -1.45 23.58
C LEU A 224 -0.62 -0.54 22.42
N LEU A 225 -0.35 -0.96 21.17
CA LEU A 225 -0.78 -0.22 19.98
C LEU A 225 -2.30 -0.11 19.89
N CYS A 226 -3.06 -1.19 20.11
CA CYS A 226 -4.53 -1.15 20.11
C CYS A 226 -5.08 -0.18 21.14
N LYS A 227 -4.54 -0.20 22.38
CA LYS A 227 -4.90 0.75 23.43
C LYS A 227 -4.54 2.19 23.07
N THR A 228 -3.38 2.38 22.44
CA THR A 228 -2.93 3.70 21.96
C THR A 228 -3.92 4.26 20.94
N TYR A 229 -4.36 3.47 19.96
CA TYR A 229 -5.33 3.94 18.97
C TYR A 229 -6.65 4.36 19.64
N ALA A 230 -7.12 3.61 20.63
CA ALA A 230 -8.31 3.98 21.39
C ALA A 230 -8.11 5.29 22.18
N ALA A 231 -6.96 5.45 22.86
CA ALA A 231 -6.64 6.68 23.58
C ALA A 231 -6.61 7.91 22.65
N VAL A 232 -5.97 7.79 21.49
CA VAL A 232 -5.95 8.85 20.45
C VAL A 232 -7.35 9.16 19.93
N ALA A 233 -8.20 8.15 19.70
CA ALA A 233 -9.57 8.36 19.25
C ALA A 233 -10.44 9.11 20.30
N HIS A 234 -10.05 9.05 21.57
CA HIS A 234 -10.68 9.80 22.67
C HIS A 234 -9.93 11.11 23.01
N ALA A 235 -9.01 11.56 22.16
CA ALA A 235 -8.15 12.73 22.38
C ALA A 235 -7.37 12.67 23.72
N ASN A 236 -7.09 11.47 24.23
CA ASN A 236 -6.26 11.30 25.43
C ASN A 236 -4.81 11.06 25.02
N TYR A 237 -4.12 12.15 24.62
CA TYR A 237 -2.75 12.09 24.13
C TYR A 237 -1.74 11.76 25.21
N GLY A 238 -1.98 12.19 26.46
CA GLY A 238 -1.13 11.83 27.61
C GLY A 238 -1.06 10.31 27.83
N LEU A 239 -2.21 9.62 27.82
CA LEU A 239 -2.25 8.15 27.92
C LEU A 239 -1.62 7.49 26.69
N ALA A 240 -1.86 8.02 25.48
CA ALA A 240 -1.26 7.49 24.27
C ALA A 240 0.28 7.54 24.31
N VAL A 241 0.87 8.64 24.79
CA VAL A 241 2.32 8.78 24.95
C VAL A 241 2.86 7.74 25.94
N GLN A 242 2.25 7.59 27.12
CA GLN A 242 2.66 6.59 28.12
C GLN A 242 2.66 5.17 27.56
N LEU A 243 1.57 4.77 26.88
CA LEU A 243 1.47 3.44 26.26
C LEU A 243 2.53 3.21 25.18
N LEU A 244 2.89 4.26 24.42
CA LEU A 244 3.91 4.19 23.39
C LEU A 244 5.33 4.16 23.97
N GLU A 245 5.58 4.79 25.12
CA GLU A 245 6.84 4.64 25.85
C GLU A 245 7.05 3.19 26.30
N GLU A 246 6.01 2.57 26.87
CA GLU A 246 6.02 1.14 27.20
C GLU A 246 6.30 0.27 25.96
N ALA A 247 5.65 0.58 24.83
CA ALA A 247 5.85 -0.15 23.58
C ALA A 247 7.30 -0.01 23.05
N LEU A 248 7.93 1.15 23.22
CA LEU A 248 9.34 1.37 22.86
C LEU A 248 10.32 0.62 23.76
N GLN A 249 9.94 0.27 24.99
CA GLN A 249 10.77 -0.61 25.82
C GLN A 249 10.80 -2.04 25.30
N ILE A 250 9.71 -2.50 24.66
CA ILE A 250 9.61 -3.84 24.08
C ILE A 250 10.38 -3.94 22.76
N ASP A 251 10.10 -3.01 21.83
CA ASP A 251 10.82 -2.92 20.55
C ASP A 251 11.18 -1.46 20.26
N PRO A 252 12.39 -1.03 20.66
CA PRO A 252 12.86 0.32 20.39
C PRO A 252 12.94 0.62 18.90
N THR A 253 13.08 -0.39 18.03
CA THR A 253 13.30 -0.20 16.60
C THR A 253 12.01 -0.05 15.79
N ASN A 254 10.85 -0.30 16.40
CA ASN A 254 9.56 -0.31 15.73
C ASN A 254 9.23 1.07 15.12
N VAL A 255 9.16 1.12 13.79
CA VAL A 255 8.92 2.37 13.05
C VAL A 255 7.50 2.90 13.31
N THR A 256 6.51 2.01 13.44
CA THR A 256 5.11 2.38 13.70
C THR A 256 4.97 3.03 15.07
N VAL A 257 5.55 2.42 16.10
CA VAL A 257 5.51 2.96 17.47
C VAL A 257 6.18 4.34 17.53
N ARG A 258 7.38 4.48 16.95
CA ARG A 258 8.09 5.78 16.90
C ARG A 258 7.30 6.86 16.17
N HIS A 259 6.69 6.51 15.04
CA HIS A 259 5.87 7.46 14.28
C HIS A 259 4.65 7.91 15.09
N ASN A 260 3.92 6.96 15.67
CA ASN A 260 2.76 7.25 16.51
C ASN A 260 3.16 8.07 17.75
N PHE A 261 4.31 7.78 18.35
CA PHE A 261 4.83 8.51 19.51
C PHE A 261 5.10 9.97 19.14
N SER A 262 5.82 10.19 18.05
CA SER A 262 6.08 11.55 17.56
C SER A 262 4.78 12.31 17.27
N SER A 263 3.77 11.65 16.68
CA SER A 263 2.49 12.28 16.37
C SER A 263 1.69 12.61 17.63
N ALA A 264 1.59 11.67 18.57
CA ALA A 264 0.84 11.85 19.82
C ALA A 264 1.50 12.90 20.73
N PHE A 265 2.83 12.90 20.80
CA PHE A 265 3.59 13.88 21.57
C PHE A 265 3.39 15.30 21.05
N LEU A 266 3.42 15.50 19.73
CA LEU A 266 3.16 16.80 19.13
C LEU A 266 1.73 17.29 19.42
N GLN A 267 0.73 16.41 19.31
CA GLN A 267 -0.67 16.77 19.57
C GLN A 267 -0.95 17.04 21.06
N GLY A 268 -0.30 16.31 21.97
CA GLY A 268 -0.42 16.53 23.41
C GLY A 268 0.33 17.78 23.91
N ALA A 269 1.34 18.27 23.18
CA ALA A 269 2.05 19.50 23.53
C ALA A 269 1.23 20.79 23.24
N ASP A 270 0.20 20.67 22.40
CA ASP A 270 -0.72 21.75 22.06
C ASP A 270 -1.96 21.80 22.98
N GLU A 271 -2.07 20.90 23.98
CA GLU A 271 -3.10 20.96 25.02
C GLU A 271 -2.67 21.95 26.14
N PRO A 272 -3.52 22.93 26.51
CA PRO A 272 -3.20 23.97 27.49
C PRO A 272 -3.10 23.48 28.94
#